data_AF-A0A8J7SVY7-F1
#
_entry.id   AF-A0A8J7SVY7-F1
#
_cell.length_a   1.000
_cell.length_b   1.000
_cell.length_c   1.000
_cell.angle_alpha   90.00
_cell.angle_beta   90.00
_cell.angle_gamma   90.00
#
_symmetry.space_group_name_H-M   'P 1'
#
loop_
_entity.id
_entity.type
_entity.pdbx_description
1 polymer ?
#
loop_
_entity_poly.entity_id
_entity_poly.type
_entity_poly.pdbx_seq_one_letter_code
_entity_poly.pdbx_strand_id
1 'polypeptide(L)'
;MKFISWNVNGLRACDGKGFRESFAALDADFFCLQETKMQPHQLDMAFEGYESYWNSAEKKGYSGTAIFTRHKPLNVTYGLGIEEHDHEGRVITLEMPQFYLVTVYTPNSQDGLRRLDYRMAWDDAFRQYLLSLDAKKPVVVCGDLNVAHEEIDLKNPKTNRKNAG
;
A
#
# COMPACT_ATOMS: atom_id res chain seq x y z
N MET A 1 10.61 10.85 13.13
CA MET A 1 10.31 9.92 12.02
C MET A 1 9.27 10.56 11.12
N LYS A 2 9.47 10.52 9.81
CA LYS A 2 8.57 11.02 8.77
C LYS A 2 8.13 9.85 7.88
N PHE A 3 6.84 9.73 7.69
CA PHE A 3 6.23 8.70 6.84
C PHE A 3 5.52 9.37 5.68
N ILE A 4 5.71 8.83 4.48
CA ILE A 4 4.97 9.22 3.28
C ILE A 4 4.25 7.99 2.75
N SER A 5 2.97 8.12 2.47
CA SER A 5 2.19 7.11 1.74
C SER A 5 1.73 7.72 0.42
N TRP A 6 1.98 7.03 -0.68
CA TRP A 6 1.67 7.53 -2.01
C TRP A 6 1.24 6.41 -2.97
N ASN A 7 -0.02 6.45 -3.40
CA ASN A 7 -0.42 5.72 -4.59
C ASN A 7 0.15 6.44 -5.83
N VAL A 8 1.12 5.79 -6.49
CA VAL A 8 1.86 6.37 -7.63
C VAL A 8 1.23 6.08 -8.99
N ASN A 9 0.14 5.29 -9.03
CA ASN A 9 -0.56 4.88 -10.25
C ASN A 9 0.39 4.44 -11.39
N GLY A 10 1.34 3.58 -11.05
CA GLY A 10 2.38 3.09 -11.94
C GLY A 10 3.69 3.85 -11.79
N LEU A 11 4.65 3.22 -11.10
CA LEU A 11 5.90 3.85 -10.70
C LEU A 11 6.75 4.29 -11.91
N ARG A 12 6.82 3.48 -12.98
CA ARG A 12 7.54 3.85 -14.21
C ARG A 12 6.98 5.11 -14.87
N ALA A 13 5.65 5.28 -14.84
CA ALA A 13 5.01 6.47 -15.41
C ALA A 13 5.17 7.69 -14.49
N CYS A 14 5.24 7.46 -13.18
CA CYS A 14 5.51 8.48 -12.18
C CYS A 14 6.96 8.97 -12.20
N ASP A 15 7.93 8.07 -12.47
CA ASP A 15 9.38 8.38 -12.53
C ASP A 15 9.68 9.49 -13.54
N GLY A 16 9.10 9.40 -14.74
CA GLY A 16 9.21 10.44 -15.78
C GLY A 16 8.50 11.76 -15.48
N LYS A 17 7.89 11.92 -14.30
CA LYS A 17 7.13 13.12 -13.88
C LYS A 17 7.68 13.75 -12.59
N GLY A 18 8.96 13.56 -12.30
CA GLY A 18 9.62 14.21 -11.17
C GLY A 18 9.55 13.42 -9.86
N PHE A 19 9.36 12.09 -9.93
CA PHE A 19 9.25 11.25 -8.73
C PHE A 19 10.52 11.31 -7.88
N ARG A 20 11.71 11.22 -8.51
CA ARG A 20 12.99 11.17 -7.80
C ARG A 20 13.30 12.47 -7.09
N GLU A 21 13.01 13.59 -7.74
CA GLU A 21 13.14 14.93 -7.19
C GLU A 21 12.18 15.10 -6.01
N SER A 22 10.94 14.63 -6.15
CA SER A 22 9.95 14.66 -5.07
C SER A 22 10.38 13.76 -3.90
N PHE A 23 10.88 12.56 -4.17
CA PHE A 23 11.39 11.62 -3.17
C PHE A 23 12.55 12.24 -2.37
N ALA A 24 13.53 12.82 -3.07
CA ALA A 24 14.66 13.49 -2.45
C ALA A 24 14.25 14.72 -1.64
N ALA A 25 13.34 15.55 -2.16
CA ALA A 25 12.86 16.75 -1.47
C ALA A 25 11.99 16.42 -0.25
N LEU A 26 11.22 15.33 -0.29
CA LEU A 26 10.39 14.89 0.83
C LEU A 26 11.23 14.28 1.96
N ASP A 27 12.38 13.67 1.66
CA ASP A 27 13.36 13.21 2.65
C ASP A 27 12.74 12.47 3.87
N ALA A 28 11.93 11.45 3.60
CA ALA A 28 11.18 10.72 4.63
C ALA A 28 11.91 9.47 5.13
N ASP A 29 11.69 9.08 6.38
CA ASP A 29 12.23 7.83 6.93
C ASP A 29 11.63 6.59 6.28
N PHE A 30 10.37 6.69 5.83
CA PHE A 30 9.64 5.64 5.15
C PHE A 30 8.80 6.22 4.00
N PHE A 31 8.93 5.63 2.81
CA PHE A 31 8.04 5.84 1.68
C PHE A 31 7.28 4.55 1.39
N CYS A 32 5.98 4.57 1.61
CA CYS A 32 5.06 3.48 1.34
C CYS A 32 4.35 3.77 0.01
N LEU A 33 4.68 3.01 -1.02
CA LEU A 33 4.11 3.18 -2.36
C LEU A 33 3.04 2.12 -2.63
N GLN A 34 1.93 2.57 -3.22
CA GLN A 34 0.85 1.72 -3.72
C GLN A 34 0.75 1.82 -5.23
N GLU A 35 0.21 0.78 -5.86
CA GLU A 35 -0.03 0.71 -7.30
C GLU A 35 1.25 0.88 -8.13
N THR A 36 2.34 0.20 -7.75
CA THR A 36 3.63 0.30 -8.44
C THR A 36 3.55 -0.19 -9.89
N LYS A 37 2.67 -1.16 -10.19
CA LYS A 37 2.42 -1.77 -11.51
C LYS A 37 3.68 -2.28 -12.20
N MET A 38 4.65 -2.76 -11.42
CA MET A 38 5.91 -3.26 -11.96
C MET A 38 6.55 -4.33 -11.08
N GLN A 39 7.45 -5.08 -11.71
CA GLN A 39 8.39 -5.98 -11.08
C GLN A 39 9.72 -5.23 -10.83
N PRO A 40 10.47 -5.52 -9.75
CA PRO A 40 11.64 -4.72 -9.36
C PRO A 40 12.71 -4.59 -10.45
N HIS A 41 12.89 -5.61 -11.30
CA HIS A 41 13.89 -5.60 -12.38
C HIS A 41 13.55 -4.67 -13.56
N GLN A 42 12.34 -4.09 -13.61
CA GLN A 42 11.89 -3.30 -14.76
C GLN A 42 12.33 -1.84 -14.72
N LEU A 43 12.78 -1.34 -13.57
CA LEU A 43 13.32 0.01 -13.40
C LEU A 43 14.24 0.02 -12.18
N ASP A 44 15.45 0.54 -12.36
CA ASP A 44 16.41 0.69 -11.26
C ASP A 44 15.98 1.83 -10.33
N MET A 45 15.28 1.48 -9.26
CA MET A 45 14.79 2.40 -8.24
C MET A 45 15.64 2.31 -6.97
N ALA A 46 16.92 2.63 -7.10
CA ALA A 46 17.80 2.79 -5.94
C ALA A 46 17.85 4.25 -5.48
N PHE A 47 17.79 4.46 -4.18
CA PHE A 47 17.99 5.75 -3.53
C PHE A 47 19.07 5.60 -2.46
N GLU A 48 20.02 6.52 -2.42
CA GLU A 48 21.14 6.46 -1.49
C GLU A 48 20.65 6.41 -0.03
N GLY A 49 21.14 5.41 0.72
CA GLY A 49 20.77 5.18 2.11
C GLY A 49 19.42 4.51 2.34
N TYR A 50 18.66 4.17 1.29
CA TYR A 50 17.40 3.44 1.41
C TYR A 50 17.55 1.98 1.00
N GLU A 51 17.01 1.09 1.82
CA GLU A 51 16.62 -0.26 1.42
C GLU A 51 15.19 -0.23 0.86
N SER A 52 14.88 -1.16 -0.05
CA SER A 52 13.55 -1.27 -0.64
C SER A 52 12.99 -2.69 -0.55
N TYR A 53 11.70 -2.77 -0.27
CA TYR A 53 10.93 -4.00 -0.10
C TYR A 53 9.76 -3.97 -1.06
N TRP A 54 9.55 -5.04 -1.82
CA TRP A 54 8.60 -5.05 -2.94
C TRP A 54 7.67 -6.24 -2.85
N ASN A 55 6.39 -5.99 -3.09
CA ASN A 55 5.39 -7.03 -3.28
C ASN A 55 4.65 -6.77 -4.59
N SER A 56 5.07 -7.45 -5.65
CA SER A 56 4.51 -7.26 -6.99
C SER A 56 3.41 -8.27 -7.26
N ALA A 57 2.32 -7.84 -7.90
CA ALA A 57 1.27 -8.76 -8.30
C ALA A 57 1.76 -9.76 -9.35
N GLU A 58 1.19 -10.96 -9.35
CA GLU A 58 1.45 -11.98 -10.38
C GLU A 58 1.06 -11.47 -11.77
N LYS A 59 -0.07 -10.77 -11.87
CA LYS A 59 -0.48 -10.08 -13.08
C LYS A 59 0.44 -8.88 -13.35
N LYS A 60 1.25 -8.99 -14.40
CA LYS A 60 2.16 -7.92 -14.83
C LYS A 60 1.40 -6.62 -15.12
N GLY A 61 1.94 -5.48 -14.68
CA GLY A 61 1.34 -4.17 -14.90
C GLY A 61 0.11 -3.87 -14.01
N TYR A 62 -0.16 -4.70 -13.00
CA TYR A 62 -1.29 -4.55 -12.09
C TYR A 62 -0.81 -4.39 -10.65
N SER A 63 -1.54 -3.59 -9.86
CA SER A 63 -1.38 -3.46 -8.39
C SER A 63 0.10 -3.30 -7.98
N GLY A 64 0.51 -3.97 -6.90
CA GLY A 64 1.87 -3.97 -6.37
C GLY A 64 2.10 -2.84 -5.36
N THR A 65 2.91 -3.15 -4.35
CA THR A 65 3.31 -2.23 -3.30
C THR A 65 4.82 -2.25 -3.12
N ALA A 66 5.36 -1.16 -2.57
CA ALA A 66 6.75 -1.08 -2.17
C ALA A 66 6.92 -0.24 -0.91
N ILE A 67 7.94 -0.53 -0.11
CA ILE A 67 8.39 0.33 0.98
C ILE A 67 9.87 0.64 0.79
N PHE A 68 10.23 1.92 0.81
CA PHE A 68 11.61 2.38 0.90
C PHE A 68 11.86 2.92 2.31
N THR A 69 12.95 2.50 2.95
CA THR A 69 13.32 3.01 4.27
C THR A 69 14.81 3.02 4.50
N ARG A 70 15.28 3.96 5.35
CA ARG A 70 16.65 4.00 5.87
C ARG A 70 16.84 3.09 7.09
N HIS A 71 15.74 2.58 7.65
CA HIS A 71 15.74 1.82 8.90
C HIS A 71 15.61 0.34 8.60
N LYS A 72 16.59 -0.45 9.02
CA LYS A 72 16.54 -1.91 8.82
C LYS A 72 15.44 -2.53 9.69
N PRO A 73 14.44 -3.21 9.10
CA PRO A 73 13.41 -3.91 9.85
C PRO A 73 13.99 -5.17 10.53
N LEU A 74 13.34 -5.59 11.62
CA LEU A 74 13.62 -6.88 12.27
C LEU A 74 13.12 -8.05 11.43
N ASN A 75 11.97 -7.86 10.77
CA ASN A 75 11.35 -8.84 9.90
C ASN A 75 10.50 -8.13 8.83
N VAL A 76 10.30 -8.81 7.71
CA VAL A 76 9.46 -8.34 6.61
C VAL A 76 8.48 -9.45 6.22
N THR A 77 7.20 -9.11 6.17
CA THR A 77 6.13 -10.02 5.75
C THR A 77 5.44 -9.47 4.51
N TYR A 78 5.13 -10.35 3.56
CA TYR A 78 4.46 -10.03 2.30
C TYR A 78 3.09 -10.70 2.29
N GLY A 79 2.04 -9.92 2.07
CA GLY A 79 0.66 -10.43 2.10
C GLY A 79 0.09 -10.59 3.52
N LEU A 80 -1.07 -11.24 3.58
CA LEU A 80 -1.83 -11.53 4.80
C LEU A 80 -1.63 -12.98 5.28
N GLY A 81 -0.95 -13.83 4.51
CA GLY A 81 -0.82 -15.27 4.77
C GLY A 81 -2.07 -16.04 4.37
N ILE A 82 -2.86 -15.51 3.44
CA ILE A 82 -4.12 -16.08 2.96
C ILE A 82 -4.01 -16.13 1.43
N GLU A 83 -3.98 -17.33 0.86
CA GLU A 83 -3.71 -17.55 -0.57
C GLU A 83 -4.60 -16.66 -1.47
N GLU A 84 -5.91 -16.64 -1.23
CA GLU A 84 -6.89 -15.84 -1.99
C GLU A 84 -6.58 -14.33 -2.00
N HIS A 85 -5.77 -13.86 -1.05
CA HIS A 85 -5.47 -12.45 -0.83
C HIS A 85 -4.05 -12.05 -1.29
N ASP A 86 -3.16 -13.01 -1.53
CA ASP A 86 -1.74 -12.74 -1.64
C ASP A 86 -1.20 -12.69 -3.08
N HIS A 87 -2.03 -12.95 -4.10
CA HIS A 87 -1.63 -12.90 -5.51
C HIS A 87 -1.49 -11.48 -6.09
N GLU A 88 -2.07 -10.46 -5.44
CA GLU A 88 -2.19 -9.10 -5.99
C GLU A 88 -1.14 -8.12 -5.40
N GLY A 89 -0.23 -8.57 -4.55
CA GLY A 89 0.89 -7.77 -4.04
C GLY A 89 0.47 -6.56 -3.21
N ARG A 90 -0.60 -6.69 -2.42
CA ARG A 90 -1.33 -5.56 -1.81
C ARG A 90 -0.80 -5.10 -0.47
N VAL A 91 -0.03 -5.92 0.23
CA VAL A 91 0.38 -5.66 1.62
C VAL A 91 1.87 -5.96 1.80
N ILE A 92 2.57 -5.04 2.46
CA ILE A 92 3.90 -5.28 3.05
C ILE A 92 3.85 -4.82 4.49
N THR A 93 4.38 -5.64 5.39
CA THR A 93 4.54 -5.33 6.80
C THR A 93 6.02 -5.34 7.15
N LEU A 94 6.54 -4.21 7.62
CA LEU A 94 7.84 -4.12 8.27
C LEU A 94 7.65 -4.21 9.78
N GLU A 95 8.33 -5.16 10.42
CA GLU A 95 8.46 -5.20 11.87
C GLU A 95 9.62 -4.31 12.31
N MET A 96 9.32 -3.17 12.91
CA MET A 96 10.32 -2.31 13.54
C MET A 96 10.49 -2.69 15.03
N PRO A 97 11.57 -2.23 15.69
CA PRO A 97 11.76 -2.50 17.11
C PRO A 97 10.58 -2.05 17.99
N GLN A 98 9.95 -0.93 17.65
CA GLN A 98 8.91 -0.30 18.49
C GLN A 98 7.49 -0.40 17.91
N PHE A 99 7.33 -0.71 16.63
CA PHE A 99 6.02 -0.72 15.96
C PHE A 99 6.04 -1.60 14.70
N TYR A 100 4.86 -1.92 14.18
CA TYR A 100 4.71 -2.44 12.81
C TYR A 100 4.37 -1.31 11.86
N LEU A 101 5.02 -1.26 10.69
CA LEU A 101 4.60 -0.41 9.57
C LEU A 101 3.94 -1.28 8.51
N VAL A 102 2.69 -0.98 8.17
CA VAL A 102 1.92 -1.70 7.15
C VAL A 102 1.58 -0.74 6.02
N THR A 103 2.04 -1.04 4.81
CA THR A 103 1.52 -0.42 3.58
C THR A 103 0.42 -1.30 3.02
N VAL A 104 -0.70 -0.71 2.59
CA VAL A 104 -1.81 -1.44 1.97
C VAL A 104 -2.31 -0.76 0.70
N TYR A 105 -2.58 -1.55 -0.33
CA TYR A 105 -3.41 -1.16 -1.46
C TYR A 105 -4.68 -2.00 -1.47
N THR A 106 -5.76 -1.45 -0.93
CA THR A 106 -7.02 -2.17 -0.71
C THR A 106 -7.71 -2.43 -2.06
N PRO A 107 -8.30 -3.63 -2.29
CA PRO A 107 -9.01 -3.91 -3.53
C PRO A 107 -10.18 -2.93 -3.74
N ASN A 108 -10.32 -2.43 -4.96
CA ASN A 108 -11.47 -1.62 -5.35
C ASN A 108 -12.69 -2.53 -5.65
N SER A 109 -13.89 -2.09 -5.28
CA SER A 109 -15.15 -2.85 -5.49
C SER A 109 -15.61 -2.93 -6.95
N GLN A 110 -14.92 -2.25 -7.87
CA GLN A 110 -15.20 -2.13 -9.31
C GLN A 110 -16.53 -1.47 -9.65
N ASP A 111 -16.68 -1.04 -10.91
CA ASP A 111 -17.93 -0.48 -11.43
C ASP A 111 -19.13 -1.37 -11.11
N GLY A 112 -20.21 -0.76 -10.63
CA GLY A 112 -21.42 -1.46 -10.22
C GLY A 112 -21.25 -2.34 -8.98
N LEU A 113 -20.19 -2.13 -8.18
CA LEU A 113 -19.90 -2.89 -6.95
C LEU A 113 -19.69 -4.40 -7.21
N ARG A 114 -19.24 -4.77 -8.40
CA ARG A 114 -19.10 -6.17 -8.84
C ARG A 114 -18.20 -7.03 -7.96
N ARG A 115 -17.25 -6.44 -7.24
CA ARG A 115 -16.34 -7.12 -6.31
C ARG A 115 -16.62 -6.77 -4.85
N LEU A 116 -17.80 -6.25 -4.52
CA LEU A 116 -18.09 -5.83 -3.14
C LEU A 116 -17.98 -6.99 -2.15
N ASP A 117 -18.50 -8.18 -2.47
CA ASP A 117 -18.43 -9.33 -1.57
C ASP A 117 -16.97 -9.71 -1.25
N TYR A 118 -16.11 -9.74 -2.28
CA TYR A 118 -14.67 -9.94 -2.11
C TYR A 118 -14.04 -8.83 -1.27
N ARG A 119 -14.40 -7.57 -1.52
CA ARG A 119 -13.92 -6.42 -0.75
C ARG A 119 -14.29 -6.53 0.73
N MET A 120 -15.51 -6.97 1.06
CA MET A 120 -15.94 -7.15 2.45
C MET A 120 -15.15 -8.27 3.14
N ALA A 121 -14.96 -9.42 2.47
CA ALA A 121 -14.12 -10.50 2.99
C ALA A 121 -12.66 -10.05 3.21
N TRP A 122 -12.12 -9.28 2.27
CA TRP A 122 -10.79 -8.68 2.38
C TRP A 122 -10.67 -7.74 3.60
N ASP A 123 -11.65 -6.84 3.79
CA ASP A 123 -11.62 -5.87 4.89
C ASP A 123 -11.66 -6.58 6.26
N ASP A 124 -12.45 -7.66 6.38
CA ASP A 124 -12.47 -8.48 7.58
C ASP A 124 -11.12 -9.17 7.83
N ALA A 125 -10.54 -9.79 6.79
CA ALA A 125 -9.24 -10.44 6.89
C ALA A 125 -8.12 -9.45 7.26
N PHE A 126 -8.11 -8.28 6.61
CA PHE A 126 -7.13 -7.23 6.88
C PHE A 126 -7.28 -6.66 8.29
N ARG A 127 -8.51 -6.43 8.76
CA ARG A 127 -8.78 -6.00 10.13
C ARG A 127 -8.25 -7.01 11.16
N GLN A 128 -8.53 -8.30 10.96
CA GLN A 128 -8.03 -9.36 11.86
C GLN A 128 -6.50 -9.42 11.86
N TYR A 129 -5.88 -9.27 10.69
CA TYR A 129 -4.43 -9.19 10.56
C TYR A 129 -3.86 -8.03 11.37
N LEU A 130 -4.39 -6.81 11.22
CA LEU A 130 -3.94 -5.64 11.98
C LEU A 130 -4.11 -5.83 13.49
N LEU A 131 -5.25 -6.36 13.95
CA LEU A 131 -5.48 -6.64 15.37
C LEU A 131 -4.47 -7.67 15.93
N SER A 132 -4.08 -8.67 15.13
CA SER A 132 -3.08 -9.66 15.53
C SER A 132 -1.68 -9.07 15.69
N LEU A 133 -1.35 -8.03 14.91
CA LEU A 133 -0.11 -7.28 15.02
C LEU A 133 -0.14 -6.33 16.23
N ASP A 134 -1.25 -5.61 16.40
CA ASP A 134 -1.45 -4.64 17.49
C ASP A 134 -1.39 -5.29 18.88
N ALA A 135 -1.83 -6.55 18.98
CA ALA A 135 -1.65 -7.36 20.19
C ALA A 135 -0.18 -7.60 20.59
N LYS A 136 0.78 -7.36 19.69
CA LYS A 136 2.22 -7.54 19.92
C LYS A 136 2.96 -6.21 20.03
N LYS A 137 2.72 -5.28 19.09
CA LYS A 137 3.32 -3.93 19.04
C LYS A 137 2.35 -2.97 18.35
N PRO A 138 2.38 -1.67 18.68
CA PRO A 138 1.57 -0.66 17.99
C PRO A 138 1.72 -0.74 16.47
N VAL A 139 0.61 -0.55 15.76
CA VAL A 139 0.59 -0.62 14.29
C VAL A 139 0.40 0.77 13.68
N VAL A 140 1.29 1.13 12.76
CA VAL A 140 1.11 2.25 11.84
C VAL A 140 0.70 1.67 10.50
N VAL A 141 -0.56 1.87 10.11
CA VAL A 141 -1.06 1.50 8.79
C VAL A 141 -1.17 2.74 7.91
N CYS A 142 -0.75 2.61 6.65
CA CYS A 142 -0.89 3.65 5.64
C CYS A 142 -1.19 3.01 4.28
N GLY A 143 -1.85 3.75 3.40
CA GLY A 143 -2.12 3.24 2.07
C GLY A 143 -3.32 3.88 1.40
N ASP A 144 -3.67 3.29 0.26
CA ASP A 144 -4.91 3.58 -0.45
C ASP A 144 -5.97 2.55 -0.02
N LEU A 145 -6.96 3.04 0.72
CA LEU A 145 -8.03 2.23 1.29
C LEU A 145 -9.24 2.09 0.36
N ASN A 146 -9.25 2.77 -0.80
CA ASN A 146 -10.39 2.78 -1.72
C ASN A 146 -11.73 3.02 -0.99
N VAL A 147 -11.76 3.97 -0.06
CA VAL A 147 -12.94 4.35 0.71
C VAL A 147 -12.82 5.80 1.18
N ALA A 148 -13.92 6.55 1.04
CA ALA A 148 -14.15 7.80 1.74
C ALA A 148 -15.03 7.48 2.96
N HIS A 149 -14.58 7.81 4.17
CA HIS A 149 -15.21 7.36 5.40
C HIS A 149 -16.45 8.20 5.73
N GLU A 150 -16.32 9.52 5.60
CA GLU A 150 -17.36 10.48 5.92
C GLU A 150 -17.74 11.32 4.69
N GLU A 151 -18.91 11.95 4.72
CA GLU A 151 -19.37 12.80 3.62
C GLU A 151 -18.42 13.98 3.36
N ILE A 152 -17.66 14.42 4.38
CA ILE A 152 -16.65 15.48 4.26
C ILE A 152 -15.42 15.07 3.44
N ASP A 153 -15.18 13.76 3.28
CA ASP A 153 -14.04 13.22 2.54
C ASP A 153 -14.29 13.23 1.02
N LEU A 154 -15.50 13.60 0.57
CA LEU A 154 -15.92 13.51 -0.81
C LEU A 154 -16.66 14.77 -1.28
N LYS A 155 -16.35 15.26 -2.48
CA LYS A 155 -16.93 16.51 -3.01
C LYS A 155 -18.45 16.45 -3.23
N ASN A 156 -18.95 15.33 -3.73
CA ASN A 156 -20.36 15.08 -4.09
C ASN A 156 -20.92 13.79 -3.45
N PRO A 157 -21.05 13.72 -2.10
CA PRO A 157 -21.32 12.47 -1.39
C PRO A 157 -22.68 11.85 -1.76
N LYS A 158 -23.69 12.68 -2.04
CA LYS A 158 -25.04 12.23 -2.37
C LYS A 158 -25.10 11.40 -3.66
N THR A 159 -24.39 11.81 -4.71
CA THR A 159 -24.37 11.11 -6.00
C THR A 159 -23.45 9.89 -6.00
N ASN A 160 -22.50 9.81 -5.05
CA ASN A 160 -21.56 8.71 -4.91
C ASN A 160 -22.00 7.59 -3.97
N ARG A 161 -23.22 7.66 -3.42
CA ARG A 161 -23.78 6.54 -2.66
C ARG A 161 -23.90 5.30 -3.56
N LYS A 162 -23.34 4.18 -3.09
CA LYS A 162 -23.27 2.88 -3.80
C LYS A 162 -22.44 2.90 -5.09
N ASN A 163 -21.48 3.81 -5.23
CA ASN A 163 -20.45 3.74 -6.24
C ASN A 163 -19.14 3.22 -5.62
N ALA A 164 -18.25 2.65 -6.42
CA ALA A 164 -16.98 2.06 -5.97
C ALA A 164 -15.88 3.09 -5.69
N GLY A 165 -16.28 4.30 -5.31
CA GLY A 165 -15.49 5.53 -5.30
C GLY A 165 -16.29 6.68 -5.89
#